data_AF-A0A517Y1V7-F1
#
_entry.id   AF-A0A517Y1V7-F1
#
_cell.length_a   1.000
_cell.length_b   1.000
_cell.length_c   1.000
_cell.angle_alpha   90.00
_cell.angle_beta   90.00
_cell.angle_gamma   90.00
#
_symmetry.space_group_name_H-M   'P 1'
#
loop_
_entity.id
_entity.type
_entity.pdbx_description
1 polymer ?
#
loop_
_entity_poly.entity_id
_entity_poly.type
_entity_poly.pdbx_seq_one_letter_code
_entity_poly.pdbx_strand_id
1 'polypeptide(L)'
;MTLPTPQTAPRPPAVFAVRLRVAADYSRDTIPVPAEQYWAVFGTRAEAEEHARRLHREFVRGPDPFSHPSGRDLFGERFEDLTSLPELAFRDWLVDLDVEPPEVIQPTDPEPYRSPDMTDREWRQEQARWAKRWAEWTPERRKHERDRHTAALTREAWKRWWERVVVDGTLTPDQLAHVWAGLNKVEFFEVVEVPAADPPPPAATTVYAVVHEHWEYDDWVYGGANDPLAAFGTRAAAEAELARRQRALGADGEFDNGGPNRLVVVELPFHAEG
;
A
#
# COMPACT_ATOMS: atom_id res chain seq x y z
N MET A 1 3.33 39.42 -49.54
CA MET A 1 4.33 38.96 -48.57
C MET A 1 3.69 37.86 -47.75
N THR A 2 3.97 36.61 -48.09
CA THR A 2 3.49 35.42 -47.34
C THR A 2 4.50 35.17 -46.23
N LEU A 3 4.11 35.29 -44.97
CA LEU A 3 4.99 34.94 -43.86
C LEU A 3 5.25 33.42 -43.92
N PRO A 4 6.51 32.97 -43.77
CA PRO A 4 6.80 31.55 -43.69
C PRO A 4 6.06 30.96 -42.49
N THR A 5 5.30 29.90 -42.74
CA THR A 5 4.65 29.14 -41.68
C THR A 5 5.74 28.63 -40.74
N PRO A 6 5.64 28.86 -39.41
CA PRO A 6 6.66 28.40 -38.48
C PRO A 6 6.79 26.89 -38.62
N GLN A 7 7.98 26.47 -39.05
CA GLN A 7 8.33 25.06 -39.15
C GLN A 7 8.37 24.52 -37.72
N THR A 8 7.36 23.75 -37.33
CA THR A 8 7.31 23.14 -36.01
C THR A 8 8.48 22.16 -35.92
N ALA A 9 9.42 22.43 -35.01
CA ALA A 9 10.51 21.51 -34.76
C ALA A 9 9.95 20.12 -34.42
N PRO A 10 10.59 19.03 -34.88
CA PRO A 10 10.15 17.68 -34.54
C PRO A 10 10.11 17.54 -33.03
N ARG A 11 8.98 17.07 -32.50
CA ARG A 11 8.82 16.79 -31.08
C ARG A 11 9.84 15.70 -30.70
N PRO A 12 10.61 15.86 -29.61
CA PRO A 12 11.53 14.81 -29.20
C PRO A 12 10.75 13.51 -28.95
N PRO A 13 11.35 12.33 -29.20
CA PRO A 13 10.69 11.05 -28.95
C PRO A 13 10.30 10.98 -27.47
N ALA A 14 9.08 10.53 -27.19
CA ALA A 14 8.65 10.30 -25.82
C ALA A 14 9.47 9.16 -25.19
N VAL A 15 9.74 9.25 -23.89
CA VAL A 15 10.29 8.16 -23.10
C VAL A 15 9.24 7.66 -22.13
N PHE A 16 9.27 6.35 -21.82
CA PHE A 16 8.29 5.72 -20.94
C PHE A 16 8.98 5.34 -19.64
N ALA A 17 8.50 5.89 -18.53
CA ALA A 17 9.07 5.64 -17.23
C ALA A 17 8.14 4.75 -16.40
N VAL A 18 8.72 3.78 -15.70
CA VAL A 18 8.02 2.95 -14.72
C VAL A 18 8.18 3.63 -13.37
N ARG A 19 7.08 3.89 -12.67
CA ARG A 19 7.11 4.41 -11.29
C ARG A 19 6.23 3.58 -10.38
N LEU A 20 6.51 3.61 -9.08
CA LEU A 20 5.59 3.08 -8.09
C LEU A 20 4.30 3.91 -8.14
N ARG A 21 3.16 3.25 -8.32
CA ARG A 21 1.83 3.84 -8.24
C ARG A 21 1.52 4.14 -6.79
N VAL A 22 2.00 5.28 -6.32
CA VAL A 22 1.58 5.84 -5.04
C VAL A 22 0.20 6.42 -5.30
N ALA A 23 -0.84 5.79 -4.76
CA ALA A 23 -2.23 6.15 -5.06
C ALA A 23 -2.44 7.66 -4.86
N ALA A 24 -2.53 8.39 -5.97
CA ALA A 24 -2.40 9.85 -6.02
C ALA A 24 -3.51 10.63 -5.28
N ASP A 25 -4.50 9.95 -4.71
CA ASP A 25 -5.74 10.55 -4.18
C ASP A 25 -6.01 10.31 -2.68
N TYR A 26 -5.16 9.60 -1.94
CA TYR A 26 -5.57 9.11 -0.62
C TYR A 26 -4.80 9.76 0.55
N SER A 27 -5.24 10.98 0.85
CA SER A 27 -5.03 11.83 2.05
C SER A 27 -3.90 12.87 2.02
N ARG A 28 -4.23 14.06 2.54
CA ARG A 28 -3.32 15.19 2.78
C ARG A 28 -2.23 14.89 3.83
N ASP A 29 -2.33 13.75 4.52
CA ASP A 29 -1.51 13.42 5.69
C ASP A 29 -0.52 12.28 5.43
N THR A 30 -0.63 11.59 4.28
CA THR A 30 0.38 10.63 3.83
C THR A 30 1.43 11.34 2.97
N ILE A 31 2.66 10.99 3.26
CA ILE A 31 3.87 11.52 2.64
C ILE A 31 3.77 11.44 1.12
N PRO A 32 3.96 12.57 0.40
CA PRO A 32 4.26 12.48 -1.01
C PRO A 32 5.63 11.80 -1.13
N VAL A 33 5.62 10.49 -1.36
CA VAL A 33 6.68 9.89 -2.16
C VAL A 33 6.73 10.76 -3.41
N PRO A 34 7.88 11.32 -3.82
CA PRO A 34 7.91 12.20 -4.97
C PRO A 34 7.18 11.50 -6.09
N ALA A 35 6.21 12.18 -6.71
CA ALA A 35 5.44 11.66 -7.85
C ALA A 35 6.33 11.28 -9.07
N GLU A 36 7.66 11.37 -8.91
CA GLU A 36 8.73 11.26 -9.87
C GLU A 36 9.78 10.19 -9.48
N GLN A 37 9.47 9.27 -8.55
CA GLN A 37 10.33 8.09 -8.38
C GLN A 37 10.15 7.12 -9.55
N TYR A 38 10.92 7.38 -10.60
CA TYR A 38 11.05 6.48 -11.74
C TYR A 38 12.06 5.38 -11.39
N TRP A 39 11.59 4.14 -11.45
CA TRP A 39 12.39 2.94 -11.21
C TRP A 39 13.22 2.59 -12.44
N ALA A 40 12.68 2.85 -13.64
CA ALA A 40 13.37 2.64 -14.90
C ALA A 40 12.73 3.49 -16.01
N VAL A 41 13.50 3.76 -17.07
CA VAL A 41 13.05 4.52 -18.25
C VAL A 41 13.38 3.71 -19.51
N PHE A 42 12.44 3.68 -20.45
CA PHE A 42 12.49 2.87 -21.66
C PHE A 42 12.22 3.71 -22.90
N GLY A 43 12.78 3.27 -24.02
CA GLY A 43 12.53 3.88 -25.34
C GLY A 43 11.14 3.55 -25.87
N THR A 44 10.52 2.46 -25.41
CA THR A 44 9.18 2.05 -25.83
C THR A 44 8.26 1.76 -24.65
N ARG A 45 6.95 1.95 -24.87
CA ARG A 45 5.92 1.63 -23.88
C ARG A 45 5.87 0.14 -23.56
N ALA A 46 6.07 -0.72 -24.55
CA ALA A 46 6.03 -2.16 -24.39
C ALA A 46 7.11 -2.67 -23.43
N GLU A 47 8.33 -2.17 -23.56
CA GLU A 47 9.45 -2.49 -22.64
C GLU A 47 9.15 -2.00 -21.22
N ALA A 48 8.62 -0.79 -21.07
CA ALA A 48 8.23 -0.25 -19.77
C ALA A 48 7.12 -1.08 -19.11
N GLU A 49 6.10 -1.49 -19.85
CA GLU A 49 5.02 -2.33 -19.33
C GLU A 49 5.51 -3.74 -18.97
N GLU A 50 6.43 -4.31 -19.75
CA GLU A 50 7.06 -5.58 -19.42
C GLU A 50 7.90 -5.49 -18.14
N HIS A 51 8.69 -4.43 -18.00
CA HIS A 51 9.47 -4.18 -16.80
C HIS A 51 8.57 -3.93 -15.58
N ALA A 52 7.50 -3.14 -15.72
CA ALA A 52 6.51 -2.94 -14.67
C ALA A 52 5.88 -4.27 -14.24
N ARG A 53 5.49 -5.14 -15.17
CA ARG A 53 4.98 -6.49 -14.87
C ARG A 53 6.01 -7.35 -14.15
N ARG A 54 7.30 -7.24 -14.50
CA ARG A 54 8.39 -7.93 -13.81
C ARG A 54 8.56 -7.41 -12.37
N LEU A 55 8.65 -6.10 -12.19
CA LEU A 55 8.74 -5.47 -10.88
C LEU A 55 7.54 -5.82 -10.00
N HIS A 56 6.33 -5.88 -10.54
CA HIS A 56 5.17 -6.42 -9.81
C HIS A 56 5.50 -7.81 -9.27
N ARG A 57 5.83 -8.78 -10.13
CA ARG A 57 6.12 -10.16 -9.72
C ARG A 57 7.24 -10.27 -8.66
N GLU A 58 8.22 -9.38 -8.70
CA GLU A 58 9.34 -9.36 -7.75
C GLU A 58 8.97 -8.68 -6.43
N PHE A 59 8.37 -7.48 -6.49
CA PHE A 59 7.92 -6.70 -5.32
C PHE A 59 6.92 -7.48 -4.47
N VAL A 60 6.06 -8.21 -5.14
CA VAL A 60 5.05 -9.13 -4.62
C VAL A 60 5.58 -10.18 -3.63
N ARG A 61 6.87 -10.53 -3.69
CA ARG A 61 7.48 -11.49 -2.75
C ARG A 61 7.76 -10.89 -1.37
N GLY A 62 7.58 -9.58 -1.20
CA GLY A 62 7.89 -8.85 0.02
C GLY A 62 6.67 -8.57 0.90
N PRO A 63 5.94 -7.45 0.68
CA PRO A 63 4.90 -7.00 1.59
C PRO A 63 3.54 -7.64 1.31
N ASP A 64 2.81 -7.87 2.40
CA ASP A 64 1.39 -8.12 2.45
C ASP A 64 0.61 -7.10 1.57
N PRO A 65 -0.12 -7.48 0.50
CA PRO A 65 -0.95 -6.57 -0.25
C PRO A 65 -2.09 -6.01 0.59
N PHE A 66 -2.29 -6.49 1.82
CA PHE A 66 -3.24 -5.92 2.77
C PHE A 66 -2.58 -4.86 3.66
N SER A 67 -1.27 -4.67 3.53
CA SER A 67 -0.49 -3.71 4.30
C SER A 67 0.43 -2.95 3.35
N HIS A 68 -0.04 -1.83 2.79
CA HIS A 68 0.86 -0.94 2.05
C HIS A 68 1.94 -0.40 3.00
N PRO A 69 3.18 -0.15 2.53
CA PRO A 69 4.24 0.49 3.33
C PRO A 69 3.86 1.84 3.97
N SER A 70 2.76 2.46 3.55
CA SER A 70 2.22 3.66 4.17
C SER A 70 1.28 3.40 5.36
N GLY A 71 1.18 2.15 5.83
CA GLY A 71 0.27 1.73 6.89
C GLY A 71 -1.21 1.72 6.50
N ARG A 72 -1.53 1.87 5.20
CA ARG A 72 -2.90 1.76 4.68
C ARG A 72 -3.14 0.43 3.99
N ASP A 73 -4.34 -0.08 4.21
CA ASP A 73 -4.83 -1.31 3.64
C ASP A 73 -5.13 -1.11 2.13
N LEU A 74 -4.46 -1.86 1.23
CA LEU A 74 -4.74 -1.75 -0.21
C LEU A 74 -6.06 -2.41 -0.59
N PHE A 75 -6.74 -3.10 0.33
CA PHE A 75 -8.08 -3.64 0.15
C PHE A 75 -9.17 -2.60 -0.15
N GLY A 76 -8.81 -1.32 -0.36
CA GLY A 76 -9.78 -0.22 -0.46
C GLY A 76 -10.76 -0.30 0.71
N GLU A 77 -12.05 -0.14 0.47
CA GLU A 77 -13.09 -0.55 1.43
C GLU A 77 -13.66 -1.95 1.10
N ARG A 78 -13.32 -2.52 -0.08
CA ARG A 78 -14.01 -3.67 -0.64
C ARG A 78 -13.08 -4.66 -1.35
N PHE A 79 -13.41 -5.96 -1.28
CA PHE A 79 -12.65 -7.03 -1.95
C PHE A 79 -12.52 -6.82 -3.47
N GLU A 80 -13.56 -6.25 -4.09
CA GLU A 80 -13.58 -5.95 -5.53
C GLU A 80 -12.58 -4.87 -5.96
N ASP A 81 -11.93 -4.20 -5.02
CA ASP A 81 -10.86 -3.25 -5.33
C ASP A 81 -9.55 -3.97 -5.73
N LEU A 82 -9.39 -5.25 -5.36
CA LEU A 82 -8.18 -6.04 -5.67
C LEU A 82 -8.30 -6.92 -6.91
N THR A 83 -9.51 -7.31 -7.27
CA THR A 83 -9.76 -8.23 -8.36
C THR A 83 -11.01 -7.87 -9.15
N SER A 84 -10.99 -8.19 -10.44
CA SER A 84 -12.17 -8.16 -11.30
C SER A 84 -13.14 -9.32 -11.05
N LEU A 85 -12.70 -10.36 -10.33
CA LEU A 85 -13.51 -11.52 -10.01
C LEU A 85 -14.38 -11.24 -8.77
N PRO A 86 -15.67 -11.63 -8.75
CA PRO A 86 -16.42 -11.72 -7.51
C PRO A 86 -15.71 -12.66 -6.52
N GLU A 87 -15.84 -12.41 -5.21
CA GLU A 87 -15.10 -13.16 -4.18
C GLU A 87 -15.22 -14.70 -4.33
N LEU A 88 -16.44 -15.21 -4.58
CA LEU A 88 -16.64 -16.65 -4.78
C LEU A 88 -15.90 -17.20 -6.01
N ALA A 89 -15.82 -16.43 -7.10
CA ALA A 89 -15.07 -16.81 -8.28
C ALA A 89 -13.56 -16.73 -8.06
N PHE A 90 -13.08 -15.77 -7.25
CA PHE A 90 -11.67 -15.72 -6.86
C PHE A 90 -11.28 -16.88 -5.95
N ARG A 91 -12.17 -17.32 -5.05
CA ARG A 91 -11.95 -18.52 -4.22
C ARG A 91 -11.83 -19.77 -5.08
N ASP A 92 -12.74 -19.94 -6.04
CA ASP A 92 -12.69 -21.03 -7.03
C ASP A 92 -11.39 -20.97 -7.85
N TRP A 93 -11.02 -19.78 -8.32
CA TRP A 93 -9.75 -19.53 -9.00
C TRP A 93 -8.56 -20.04 -8.18
N LEU A 94 -8.48 -19.77 -6.87
CA LEU A 94 -7.38 -20.26 -6.05
C LEU A 94 -7.33 -21.79 -5.98
N VAL A 95 -8.48 -22.45 -5.91
CA VAL A 95 -8.59 -23.91 -5.83
C VAL A 95 -8.07 -24.58 -7.10
N ASP A 96 -8.15 -23.94 -8.27
CA ASP A 96 -7.62 -24.49 -9.54
C ASP A 96 -6.12 -24.84 -9.48
N LEU A 97 -5.35 -24.23 -8.57
CA LEU A 97 -3.93 -24.53 -8.36
C LEU A 97 -3.61 -25.08 -6.96
N ASP A 98 -4.58 -25.76 -6.35
CA ASP A 98 -4.48 -26.36 -5.01
C ASP A 98 -4.12 -25.32 -3.92
N VAL A 99 -4.56 -24.08 -4.09
CA VAL A 99 -4.43 -23.03 -3.07
C VAL A 99 -5.75 -22.92 -2.30
N GLU A 100 -5.77 -23.40 -1.06
CA GLU A 100 -6.98 -23.38 -0.23
C GLU A 100 -7.32 -21.95 0.20
N PRO A 101 -8.48 -21.37 -0.19
CA PRO A 101 -8.89 -20.03 0.22
C PRO A 101 -9.27 -19.97 1.72
N PRO A 102 -9.42 -18.78 2.34
CA PRO A 102 -9.99 -18.68 3.70
C PRO A 102 -11.41 -19.26 3.74
N GLU A 103 -12.02 -19.44 4.90
CA GLU A 103 -13.45 -19.82 4.97
C GLU A 103 -14.37 -18.67 4.53
N VAL A 104 -15.57 -18.99 4.06
CA VAL A 104 -16.60 -17.96 3.76
C VAL A 104 -17.25 -17.53 5.07
N ILE A 105 -17.13 -16.24 5.38
CA ILE A 105 -17.77 -15.66 6.57
C ILE A 105 -19.26 -15.49 6.28
N GLN A 106 -20.09 -16.17 7.06
CA GLN A 106 -21.54 -16.02 6.97
C GLN A 106 -21.98 -14.68 7.55
N PRO A 107 -23.05 -14.05 7.02
CA PRO A 107 -23.56 -12.81 7.59
C PRO A 107 -23.99 -12.98 9.05
N THR A 108 -23.30 -12.31 9.97
CA THR A 108 -23.60 -12.33 11.41
C THR A 108 -23.91 -10.94 11.93
N ASP A 109 -24.84 -10.86 12.89
CA ASP A 109 -25.11 -9.60 13.58
C ASP A 109 -23.85 -9.16 14.34
N PRO A 110 -23.45 -7.87 14.26
CA PRO A 110 -22.32 -7.38 15.02
C PRO A 110 -22.58 -7.52 16.52
N GLU A 111 -21.58 -8.05 17.22
CA GLU A 111 -21.56 -8.12 18.67
C GLU A 111 -20.85 -6.89 19.26
N PRO A 112 -21.26 -6.39 20.43
CA PRO A 112 -20.53 -5.31 21.09
C PRO A 112 -19.13 -5.80 21.48
N TYR A 113 -18.14 -4.91 21.47
CA TYR A 113 -16.80 -5.26 21.92
C TYR A 113 -16.73 -5.34 23.44
N ARG A 114 -16.23 -6.46 23.98
CA ARG A 114 -15.94 -6.61 25.41
C ARG A 114 -14.48 -6.22 25.66
N SER A 115 -14.27 -5.07 26.29
CA SER A 115 -12.93 -4.68 26.76
C SER A 115 -12.37 -5.72 27.75
N PRO A 116 -11.06 -6.02 27.72
CA PRO A 116 -10.43 -6.96 28.66
C PRO A 116 -10.69 -6.62 30.13
N ASP A 117 -10.77 -5.33 30.47
CA ASP A 117 -10.95 -4.84 31.84
C ASP A 117 -12.43 -4.76 32.27
N MET A 118 -13.36 -5.14 31.38
CA MET A 118 -14.79 -5.02 31.64
C MET A 118 -15.31 -6.16 32.52
N THR A 119 -15.88 -5.79 33.68
CA THR A 119 -16.48 -6.76 34.59
C THR A 119 -17.69 -7.46 33.96
N ASP A 120 -18.04 -8.67 34.43
CA ASP A 120 -19.23 -9.40 33.94
C ASP A 120 -20.54 -8.63 34.12
N ARG A 121 -20.60 -7.76 35.13
CA ARG A 121 -21.77 -6.92 35.38
C ARG A 121 -21.88 -5.84 34.31
N GLU A 122 -20.78 -5.14 34.01
CA GLU A 122 -20.72 -4.11 32.98
C GLU A 122 -20.98 -4.71 31.60
N TRP A 123 -20.38 -5.86 31.32
CA TRP A 123 -20.59 -6.57 30.06
C TRP A 123 -22.05 -6.94 29.83
N ARG A 124 -22.74 -7.48 30.84
CA ARG A 124 -24.20 -7.74 30.76
C ARG A 124 -25.01 -6.47 30.53
N GLN A 125 -24.62 -5.35 31.12
CA GLN A 125 -25.29 -4.06 30.89
C GLN A 125 -25.05 -3.57 29.46
N GLU A 126 -23.84 -3.72 28.93
CA GLU A 126 -23.52 -3.33 27.56
C GLU A 126 -24.26 -4.20 26.54
N GLN A 127 -24.32 -5.52 26.76
CA GLN A 127 -25.15 -6.42 25.96
C GLN A 127 -26.63 -6.00 25.96
N ALA A 128 -27.19 -5.64 27.12
CA ALA A 128 -28.57 -5.18 27.21
C ALA A 128 -28.81 -3.85 26.46
N ARG A 129 -27.87 -2.90 26.56
CA ARG A 129 -27.92 -1.64 25.81
C ARG A 129 -27.81 -1.85 24.32
N TRP A 130 -26.89 -2.72 23.89
CA TRP A 130 -26.72 -3.09 22.49
C TRP A 130 -27.97 -3.76 21.93
N ALA A 131 -28.52 -4.77 22.62
CA ALA A 131 -29.73 -5.46 22.19
C ALA A 131 -30.91 -4.50 22.02
N LYS A 132 -31.09 -3.56 22.96
CA LYS A 132 -32.11 -2.51 22.85
C LYS A 132 -31.87 -1.63 21.63
N ARG A 133 -30.64 -1.12 21.45
CA ARG A 133 -30.28 -0.26 20.31
C ARG A 133 -30.47 -0.98 18.97
N TRP A 134 -30.05 -2.24 18.87
CA TRP A 134 -30.21 -3.06 17.68
C TRP A 134 -31.69 -3.29 17.33
N ALA A 135 -32.53 -3.54 18.33
CA ALA A 135 -33.98 -3.71 18.14
C ALA A 135 -34.68 -2.43 17.65
N GLU A 136 -34.16 -1.25 18.01
CA GLU A 136 -34.68 0.05 17.55
C GLU A 136 -34.27 0.39 16.11
N TRP A 137 -33.31 -0.31 15.52
CA TRP A 137 -32.86 -0.06 14.15
C TRP A 137 -33.85 -0.59 13.10
N THR A 138 -34.00 0.19 12.02
CA THR A 138 -34.78 -0.26 10.86
C THR A 138 -34.17 -1.52 10.23
N PRO A 139 -34.96 -2.36 9.55
CA PRO A 139 -34.44 -3.52 8.83
C PRO A 139 -33.28 -3.18 7.87
N GLU A 140 -33.37 -2.05 7.18
CA GLU A 140 -32.36 -1.59 6.23
C GLU A 140 -31.04 -1.25 6.93
N ARG A 141 -31.10 -0.56 8.07
CA ARG A 141 -29.92 -0.24 8.87
C ARG A 141 -29.27 -1.51 9.43
N ARG A 142 -30.06 -2.45 9.96
CA ARG A 142 -29.55 -3.74 10.45
C ARG A 142 -28.88 -4.53 9.32
N LYS A 143 -29.48 -4.56 8.12
CA LYS A 143 -28.86 -5.18 6.95
C LYS A 143 -27.53 -4.50 6.58
N HIS A 144 -27.52 -3.18 6.48
CA HIS A 144 -26.30 -2.42 6.16
C HIS A 144 -25.17 -2.70 7.16
N GLU A 145 -25.49 -2.74 8.45
CA GLU A 145 -24.51 -2.98 9.52
C GLU A 145 -24.01 -4.43 9.55
N ARG A 146 -24.90 -5.39 9.26
CA ARG A 146 -24.51 -6.80 9.04
C ARG A 146 -23.59 -6.94 7.84
N ASP A 147 -23.93 -6.32 6.71
CA ASP A 147 -23.13 -6.35 5.49
C ASP A 147 -21.74 -5.74 5.75
N ARG A 148 -21.67 -4.59 6.44
CA ARG A 148 -20.43 -3.93 6.85
C ARG A 148 -19.57 -4.80 7.78
N HIS A 149 -20.18 -5.39 8.81
CA HIS A 149 -19.48 -6.27 9.75
C HIS A 149 -18.95 -7.52 9.05
N THR A 150 -19.76 -8.14 8.19
CA THR A 150 -19.38 -9.32 7.40
C THR A 150 -18.21 -8.99 6.46
N ALA A 151 -18.22 -7.83 5.80
CA ALA A 151 -17.12 -7.37 4.97
C ALA A 151 -15.83 -7.17 5.77
N ALA A 152 -15.90 -6.59 6.98
CA ALA A 152 -14.75 -6.42 7.85
C ALA A 152 -14.15 -7.76 8.31
N LEU A 153 -14.99 -8.72 8.72
CA LEU A 153 -14.54 -10.07 9.09
C LEU A 153 -13.95 -10.83 7.89
N THR A 154 -14.56 -10.68 6.72
CA THR A 154 -14.08 -11.30 5.48
C THR A 154 -12.69 -10.77 5.13
N ARG A 155 -12.49 -9.45 5.20
CA ARG A 155 -11.19 -8.81 5.02
C ARG A 155 -10.14 -9.35 5.99
N GLU A 156 -10.46 -9.40 7.27
CA GLU A 156 -9.57 -9.93 8.30
C GLU A 156 -9.21 -11.41 8.04
N ALA A 157 -10.17 -12.23 7.60
CA ALA A 157 -9.92 -13.62 7.22
C ALA A 157 -8.98 -13.73 6.03
N TRP A 158 -9.14 -12.89 5.01
CA TRP A 158 -8.24 -12.82 3.87
C TRP A 158 -6.84 -12.35 4.25
N LYS A 159 -6.71 -11.36 5.14
CA LYS A 159 -5.41 -10.89 5.64
C LYS A 159 -4.64 -12.00 6.35
N ARG A 160 -5.27 -12.68 7.30
CA ARG A 160 -4.67 -13.84 7.99
C ARG A 160 -4.33 -14.97 7.04
N TRP A 161 -5.17 -15.20 6.04
CA TRP A 161 -4.87 -16.17 4.99
C TRP A 161 -3.61 -15.78 4.23
N TRP A 162 -3.46 -14.50 3.86
CA TRP A 162 -2.27 -14.02 3.16
C TRP A 162 -1.00 -14.20 3.98
N GLU A 163 -1.02 -13.74 5.23
CA GLU A 163 0.09 -13.90 6.18
C GLU A 163 0.48 -15.37 6.27
N ARG A 164 -0.48 -16.27 6.51
CA ARG A 164 -0.20 -17.70 6.68
C ARG A 164 0.22 -18.42 5.40
N VAL A 165 -0.43 -18.14 4.27
CA VAL A 165 -0.30 -18.94 3.04
C VAL A 165 0.73 -18.35 2.09
N VAL A 166 0.81 -17.03 1.99
CA VAL A 166 1.70 -16.36 1.03
C VAL A 166 2.99 -15.90 1.68
N VAL A 167 2.94 -15.30 2.88
CA VAL A 167 4.14 -14.80 3.57
C VAL A 167 4.87 -15.95 4.28
N ASP A 168 4.18 -16.64 5.18
CA ASP A 168 4.74 -17.73 5.99
C ASP A 168 4.72 -19.09 5.26
N GLY A 169 3.90 -19.18 4.21
CA GLY A 169 3.68 -20.42 3.48
C GLY A 169 4.72 -20.68 2.40
N THR A 170 4.66 -21.88 1.83
CA THR A 170 5.54 -22.31 0.74
C THR A 170 4.73 -22.52 -0.53
N LEU A 171 4.04 -21.46 -0.99
CA LEU A 171 3.47 -21.50 -2.33
C LEU A 171 4.57 -21.76 -3.35
N THR A 172 4.30 -22.64 -4.30
CA THR A 172 5.19 -22.79 -5.44
C THR A 172 5.20 -21.50 -6.26
N PRO A 173 6.24 -21.24 -7.08
CA PRO A 173 6.25 -20.08 -7.96
C PRO A 173 5.01 -19.98 -8.85
N ASP A 174 4.47 -21.11 -9.31
CA ASP A 174 3.26 -21.15 -10.13
C ASP A 174 2.01 -20.79 -9.33
N GLN A 175 1.89 -21.28 -8.08
CA GLN A 175 0.79 -20.92 -7.17
C GLN A 175 0.80 -19.45 -6.83
N LEU A 176 1.98 -18.90 -6.51
CA LEU A 176 2.11 -17.47 -6.25
C LEU A 176 1.71 -16.67 -7.50
N ALA A 177 2.24 -17.02 -8.67
CA ALA A 177 1.88 -16.34 -9.92
C ALA A 177 0.36 -16.41 -10.19
N HIS A 178 -0.28 -17.53 -9.88
CA HIS A 178 -1.71 -17.73 -10.04
C HIS A 178 -2.55 -16.87 -9.09
N VAL A 179 -2.17 -16.79 -7.81
CA VAL A 179 -2.80 -15.87 -6.83
C VAL A 179 -2.77 -14.44 -7.38
N TRP A 180 -1.62 -13.99 -7.87
CA TRP A 180 -1.45 -12.63 -8.40
C TRP A 180 -2.18 -12.38 -9.71
N ALA A 181 -2.26 -13.37 -10.58
CA ALA A 181 -3.07 -13.29 -11.78
C ALA A 181 -4.56 -13.09 -11.44
N GLY A 182 -5.03 -13.66 -10.33
CA GLY A 182 -6.37 -13.41 -9.83
C GLY A 182 -6.53 -12.02 -9.18
N LEU A 183 -5.48 -11.48 -8.53
CA LEU A 183 -5.45 -10.13 -7.95
C LEU A 183 -5.14 -9.04 -9.00
N ASN A 184 -5.83 -9.10 -10.12
CA ASN A 184 -5.49 -8.35 -11.33
C ASN A 184 -5.74 -6.83 -11.29
N LYS A 185 -6.28 -6.28 -10.20
CA LYS A 185 -6.41 -4.82 -10.03
C LYS A 185 -5.32 -4.23 -9.15
N VAL A 186 -4.49 -5.06 -8.52
CA VAL A 186 -3.40 -4.60 -7.67
C VAL A 186 -2.22 -4.18 -8.56
N GLU A 187 -2.19 -2.89 -8.88
CA GLU A 187 -1.10 -2.28 -9.63
C GLU A 187 -0.21 -1.44 -8.70
N PHE A 188 0.92 -2.01 -8.28
CA PHE A 188 2.00 -1.31 -7.56
C PHE A 188 2.81 -0.39 -8.45
N PHE A 189 2.89 -0.65 -9.75
CA PHE A 189 3.70 0.12 -10.69
C PHE A 189 2.85 0.60 -11.86
N GLU A 190 3.10 1.82 -12.32
CA GLU A 190 2.48 2.38 -13.51
C GLU A 190 3.52 2.85 -14.51
N VAL A 191 3.15 2.81 -15.79
CA VAL A 191 3.95 3.35 -16.89
C VAL A 191 3.42 4.72 -17.24
N VAL A 192 4.27 5.73 -17.10
CA VAL A 192 3.95 7.11 -17.48
C VAL A 192 4.81 7.56 -18.64
N GLU A 193 4.20 8.29 -19.57
CA GLU A 193 4.91 8.96 -20.64
C GLU A 193 5.54 10.23 -20.09
N VAL A 194 6.87 10.32 -20.15
CA VAL A 194 7.63 11.48 -19.71
C VAL A 194 8.17 12.17 -20.95
N PRO A 195 8.08 13.51 -21.06
CA PRO A 195 8.80 14.23 -22.09
C PRO A 195 10.27 13.83 -22.02
N ALA A 196 10.92 13.58 -23.15
CA ALA A 196 12.38 13.48 -23.19
C ALA A 196 12.96 14.87 -22.84
N ALA A 197 13.08 15.14 -21.55
CA ALA A 197 13.87 16.24 -21.04
C ALA A 197 15.34 15.91 -21.31
N ASP A 198 16.12 16.95 -21.63
CA ASP A 198 17.56 16.87 -21.69
C ASP A 198 18.09 17.60 -20.44
N PRO A 199 18.63 16.90 -19.43
CA PRO A 199 18.91 15.46 -19.38
C PRO A 199 17.68 14.60 -19.03
N PRO A 200 17.67 13.29 -19.41
CA PRO A 200 16.66 12.35 -18.93
C PRO A 200 16.63 12.35 -17.40
N PRO A 201 15.47 12.11 -16.77
CA PRO A 201 15.41 11.99 -15.32
C PRO A 201 16.44 10.93 -14.88
N PRO A 202 17.32 11.25 -13.91
CA PRO A 202 18.36 10.31 -13.50
C PRO A 202 17.69 9.01 -13.06
N ALA A 203 18.08 7.90 -13.66
CA ALA A 203 17.81 6.58 -13.06
C ALA A 203 18.52 6.59 -11.72
N ALA A 204 17.78 6.79 -10.63
CA ALA A 204 18.36 6.93 -9.31
C ALA A 204 18.94 5.57 -8.89
N THR A 205 20.24 5.37 -9.07
CA THR A 205 20.98 4.23 -8.51
C THR A 205 21.02 4.26 -6.98
N THR A 206 20.73 5.42 -6.40
CA THR A 206 20.67 5.64 -4.97
C THR A 206 19.51 6.56 -4.65
N VAL A 207 18.62 6.10 -3.78
CA VAL A 207 17.51 6.90 -3.25
C VAL A 207 17.86 7.30 -1.82
N TYR A 208 17.63 8.55 -1.46
CA TYR A 208 17.81 9.03 -0.09
C TYR A 208 16.44 9.20 0.55
N ALA A 209 16.17 8.49 1.65
CA ALA A 209 14.91 8.62 2.37
C ALA A 209 15.12 9.38 3.68
N VAL A 210 14.25 10.34 3.97
CA VAL A 210 14.07 10.84 5.34
C VAL A 210 13.18 9.82 6.04
N VAL A 211 13.60 9.31 7.18
CA VAL A 211 12.85 8.30 7.95
C VAL A 211 12.72 8.71 9.42
N HIS A 212 11.71 8.17 10.11
CA HIS A 212 11.74 8.09 11.57
C HIS A 212 12.70 6.98 12.00
N GLU A 213 13.76 7.34 12.73
CA GLU A 213 14.62 6.41 13.44
C GLU A 213 13.94 6.03 14.75
N HIS A 214 13.26 4.88 14.77
CA HIS A 214 12.67 4.33 15.98
C HIS A 214 13.78 3.62 16.78
N TRP A 215 14.11 4.14 17.96
CA TRP A 215 14.94 3.45 18.95
C TRP A 215 14.02 2.56 19.81
N GLU A 216 13.52 1.45 19.29
CA GLU A 216 12.86 0.44 20.13
C GLU A 216 13.32 -0.97 19.80
N TYR A 217 13.34 -1.80 20.84
CA TYR A 217 14.12 -3.02 21.00
C TYR A 217 13.91 -4.07 19.89
N ASP A 218 15.03 -4.66 19.49
CA ASP A 218 15.21 -5.69 18.44
C ASP A 218 14.57 -7.06 18.79
N ASP A 219 13.57 -7.11 19.67
CA ASP A 219 13.00 -8.34 20.23
C ASP A 219 11.50 -8.57 19.97
N TRP A 220 10.80 -7.68 19.25
CA TRP A 220 9.40 -7.88 18.87
C TRP A 220 9.18 -7.96 17.35
N VAL A 221 8.31 -8.89 16.95
CA VAL A 221 7.97 -9.32 15.57
C VAL A 221 7.26 -8.23 14.73
N TYR A 222 7.01 -7.04 15.31
CA TYR A 222 6.63 -5.87 14.52
C TYR A 222 7.91 -5.24 13.99
N GLY A 223 8.21 -5.48 12.72
CA GLY A 223 9.39 -4.93 12.05
C GLY A 223 9.56 -3.44 12.37
N GLY A 224 10.56 -3.12 13.18
CA GLY A 224 11.05 -1.78 13.48
C GLY A 224 11.68 -1.15 12.23
N ALA A 225 10.91 -1.12 11.14
CA ALA A 225 11.27 -0.48 9.92
C ALA A 225 11.18 1.02 10.16
N ASN A 226 12.31 1.70 9.98
CA ASN A 226 12.37 3.14 9.85
C ASN A 226 11.25 3.64 8.92
N ASP A 227 10.21 4.29 9.45
CA ASP A 227 9.07 4.75 8.65
C ASP A 227 9.53 5.82 7.66
N PRO A 228 9.52 5.55 6.33
CA PRO A 228 10.01 6.51 5.35
C PRO A 228 9.06 7.68 5.21
N LEU A 229 9.52 8.86 5.66
CA LEU A 229 8.83 10.14 5.65
C LEU A 229 8.88 10.92 4.34
N ALA A 230 9.85 10.64 3.48
CA ALA A 230 9.97 11.20 2.14
C ALA A 230 11.19 10.56 1.50
N ALA A 231 11.23 10.52 0.17
CA ALA A 231 12.39 9.99 -0.54
C ALA A 231 12.83 10.97 -1.63
N PHE A 232 14.11 10.93 -2.02
CA PHE A 232 14.71 11.94 -2.88
C PHE A 232 15.77 11.30 -3.76
N GLY A 233 15.87 11.80 -5.00
CA GLY A 233 16.92 11.38 -5.93
C GLY A 233 18.32 11.94 -5.57
N THR A 234 18.41 12.86 -4.62
CA THR A 234 19.70 13.40 -4.14
C THR A 234 19.72 13.54 -2.63
N ARG A 235 20.90 13.35 -2.02
CA ARG A 235 21.10 13.50 -0.57
C ARG A 235 20.80 14.92 -0.11
N ALA A 236 21.20 15.92 -0.90
CA ALA A 236 20.98 17.33 -0.59
C ALA A 236 19.48 17.67 -0.47
N ALA A 237 18.64 17.09 -1.34
CA ALA A 237 17.20 17.28 -1.25
C ALA A 237 16.60 16.59 -0.01
N ALA A 238 17.08 15.39 0.33
CA ALA A 238 16.68 14.70 1.56
C ALA A 238 17.08 15.47 2.83
N GLU A 239 18.30 16.01 2.88
CA GLU A 239 18.78 16.81 4.00
C GLU A 239 18.02 18.15 4.13
N ALA A 240 17.66 18.77 3.00
CA ALA A 240 16.83 19.98 3.00
C ALA A 240 15.42 19.70 3.57
N GLU A 241 14.82 18.56 3.21
CA GLU A 241 13.54 18.12 3.77
C GLU A 241 13.65 17.77 5.26
N LEU A 242 14.71 17.05 5.65
CA LEU A 242 15.01 16.76 7.04
C LEU A 242 15.04 18.05 7.87
N ALA A 243 15.80 19.06 7.41
CA ALA A 243 15.89 20.35 8.08
C ALA A 243 14.54 21.11 8.10
N ARG A 244 13.73 21.01 7.04
CA ARG A 244 12.38 21.58 7.01
C ARG A 244 11.49 20.94 8.08
N ARG A 245 11.48 19.62 8.18
CA ARG A 245 10.66 18.88 9.16
C ARG A 245 11.12 19.10 10.59
N GLN A 246 12.43 19.09 10.84
CA GLN A 246 13.00 19.40 12.14
C GLN A 246 12.60 20.82 12.61
N ARG A 247 12.59 21.81 11.71
CA ARG A 247 12.08 23.17 12.04
C ARG A 247 10.58 23.18 12.33
N ALA A 248 9.79 22.39 11.61
CA ALA A 248 8.34 22.31 11.81
C ALA A 248 7.95 21.63 13.13
N LEU A 249 8.77 20.69 13.61
CA LEU A 249 8.57 19.99 14.88
C LEU A 249 8.89 20.87 16.11
N GLY A 250 9.60 22.00 15.92
CA GLY A 250 9.99 22.89 17.01
C GLY A 250 11.13 22.33 17.88
N ALA A 251 11.56 23.11 18.87
CA ALA A 251 12.59 22.70 19.85
C ALA A 251 12.04 21.71 20.90
N ASP A 252 10.73 21.70 21.09
CA ASP A 252 10.00 20.90 22.09
C ASP A 252 9.32 19.68 21.44
N GLY A 253 9.88 19.15 20.34
CA GLY A 253 9.34 18.05 19.55
C GLY A 253 9.35 16.70 20.28
N GLU A 254 8.74 16.65 21.46
CA GLU A 254 8.34 15.46 22.18
C GLU A 254 7.06 14.97 21.52
N PHE A 255 7.16 13.89 20.75
CA PHE A 255 5.96 13.19 20.28
C PHE A 255 5.29 12.55 21.51
N ASP A 256 3.96 12.57 21.58
CA ASP A 256 3.12 12.07 22.68
C ASP A 256 3.33 10.58 23.07
N ASN A 257 4.26 9.87 22.41
CA ASN A 257 4.53 8.45 22.62
C ASN A 257 5.87 8.15 23.33
N GLY A 258 6.49 9.11 24.02
CA GLY A 258 7.47 8.83 25.08
C GLY A 258 8.89 8.41 24.66
N GLY A 259 9.27 8.57 23.40
CA GLY A 259 10.64 8.37 22.91
C GLY A 259 11.08 9.45 21.93
N PRO A 260 12.39 9.77 21.84
CA PRO A 260 12.90 10.73 20.85
C PRO A 260 12.84 10.09 19.46
N ASN A 261 11.74 10.32 18.73
CA ASN A 261 11.64 9.99 17.31
C ASN A 261 12.61 10.88 16.52
N ARG A 262 13.85 10.40 16.34
CA ARG A 262 14.86 11.13 15.58
C ARG A 262 14.57 10.99 14.09
N LEU A 263 14.59 12.10 13.36
CA LEU A 263 14.56 12.05 11.90
C LEU A 263 15.98 11.91 11.37
N VAL A 264 16.19 10.98 10.44
CA VAL A 264 17.48 10.77 9.78
C VAL A 264 17.32 10.63 8.27
N VAL A 265 18.38 10.90 7.52
CA VAL A 265 18.47 10.54 6.11
C VAL A 265 19.17 9.18 6.01
N VAL A 266 18.49 8.19 5.44
CA VAL A 266 19.07 6.89 5.07
C VAL A 266 19.31 6.82 3.58
N GLU A 267 20.39 6.14 3.22
CA GLU A 267 20.70 5.80 1.84
C GLU A 267 20.10 4.42 1.54
N LEU A 268 19.21 4.36 0.55
CA LEU A 268 18.62 3.13 0.07
C LEU A 268 19.37 2.73 -1.21
N PRO A 269 20.21 1.67 -1.16
CA PRO A 269 20.89 1.18 -2.35
C PRO A 269 19.84 0.66 -3.33
N PHE A 270 19.78 1.26 -4.51
CA PHE A 270 18.91 0.78 -5.59
C PHE A 270 19.77 -0.09 -6.50
N HIS A 271 19.68 -1.40 -6.32
CA HIS A 271 20.40 -2.34 -7.18
C HIS A 271 19.73 -2.34 -8.57
N ALA A 272 20.24 -1.50 -9.47
CA ALA A 272 19.97 -1.63 -10.88
C ALA A 272 20.69 -2.90 -11.37
N GLU A 273 19.98 -4.03 -11.40
CA GLU A 273 20.45 -5.20 -12.14
C GLU A 273 20.45 -4.83 -13.63
N GLY A 274 21.65 -4.70 -14.20
CA GLY A 274 21.90 -4.42 -15.61
C GLY A 274 21.79 -5.65 -16.50
#